data_AF-A0AB37U8W7-F1
#
_entry.id   AF-A0AB37U8W7-F1
#
_cell.length_a   1.000
_cell.length_b   1.000
_cell.length_c   1.000
_cell.angle_alpha   90.00
_cell.angle_beta   90.00
_cell.angle_gamma   90.00
#
_symmetry.space_group_name_H-M   'P 1'
#
loop_
_entity.id
_entity.type
_entity.pdbx_description
1 polymer ?
#
loop_
_entity_poly.entity_id
_entity_poly.type
_entity_poly.pdbx_seq_one_letter_code
_entity_poly.pdbx_strand_id
1 'polypeptide(L)'
;MGVTIQFESHRNELARIYELENDPKVLEYYDQPPPIELLYQARSGRRNRHQYTPDFFVIWTDSAGWEECKTEPELIKLTQTSPHRYQKNNDGKWHCPPGEKYAQQFGFYFRIHSDAEINWNFQQNIIWLEDYFCSESLTIDAATTQEIFALVENYPGLTLEELLGREESISPDSLYSLIATGQLYVDLRNARLSEPQQVKIFLNQNVAQAYKRINSAATASLSSRIHTVQVAVGISLIWDSECWEVVNTGATSTGLLRSDGKFVELPNAVLESLIHKGAVTTASTVEMPNSNAKAEEILRHAKPEDVVEANRRYEALQPYLGENLPLHNPPVQFVAGALATKRQRHYTVMVT
;
A
#
# COMPACT_ATOMS: atom_id res chain seq x y z
N MET A 1 -3.28 -6.66 26.67
CA MET A 1 -3.83 -6.35 28.03
C MET A 1 -3.44 -7.31 29.17
N GLY A 2 -2.76 -8.44 28.91
CA GLY A 2 -2.31 -9.35 29.98
C GLY A 2 -3.41 -10.19 30.66
N VAL A 3 -4.59 -10.27 30.03
CA VAL A 3 -5.75 -11.02 30.51
C VAL A 3 -6.29 -11.92 29.41
N THR A 4 -7.04 -12.95 29.77
CA THR A 4 -7.72 -13.82 28.80
C THR A 4 -9.00 -13.16 28.30
N ILE A 5 -9.15 -13.06 26.98
CA ILE A 5 -10.35 -12.55 26.30
C ILE A 5 -11.17 -13.73 25.77
N GLN A 6 -12.48 -13.74 26.00
CA GLN A 6 -13.39 -14.74 25.43
C GLN A 6 -13.86 -14.33 24.04
N PHE A 7 -14.15 -15.31 23.20
CA PHE A 7 -14.79 -15.11 21.90
C PHE A 7 -15.59 -16.36 21.51
N GLU A 8 -16.66 -16.17 20.74
CA GLU A 8 -17.53 -17.23 20.24
C GLU A 8 -17.16 -17.61 18.79
N SER A 9 -16.65 -16.65 18.01
CA SER A 9 -16.33 -16.84 16.58
C SER A 9 -14.83 -16.74 16.26
N HIS A 10 -14.23 -17.88 15.88
CA HIS A 10 -12.83 -17.96 15.46
C HIS A 10 -12.53 -17.19 14.16
N ARG A 11 -13.54 -16.91 13.34
CA ARG A 11 -13.36 -16.26 12.04
C ARG A 11 -13.57 -14.76 12.06
N ASN A 12 -14.27 -14.23 13.06
CA ASN A 12 -14.68 -12.84 13.08
C ASN A 12 -14.22 -12.14 14.36
N GLU A 13 -14.64 -12.65 15.52
CA GLU A 13 -14.24 -12.08 16.81
C GLU A 13 -12.75 -12.30 17.09
N LEU A 14 -12.23 -13.52 16.90
CA LEU A 14 -10.80 -13.79 17.07
C LEU A 14 -9.95 -12.94 16.11
N ALA A 15 -10.38 -12.79 14.86
CA ALA A 15 -9.71 -11.93 13.90
C ALA A 15 -9.69 -10.46 14.36
N ARG A 16 -10.80 -9.99 14.95
CA ARG A 16 -10.88 -8.65 15.53
C ARG A 16 -9.97 -8.49 16.75
N ILE A 17 -9.90 -9.49 17.62
CA ILE A 17 -8.99 -9.52 18.79
C ILE A 17 -7.53 -9.34 18.33
N TYR A 18 -7.10 -10.09 17.30
CA TYR A 18 -5.75 -9.93 16.77
C TYR A 18 -5.48 -8.53 16.22
N GLU A 19 -6.47 -7.86 15.61
CA GLU A 19 -6.32 -6.47 15.19
C GLU A 19 -6.22 -5.51 16.37
N LEU A 20 -7.06 -5.70 17.40
CA LEU A 20 -7.09 -4.83 18.58
C LEU A 20 -5.80 -4.92 19.41
N GLU A 21 -5.30 -6.13 19.66
CA GLU A 21 -4.08 -6.33 20.46
C GLU A 21 -2.81 -5.81 19.76
N ASN A 22 -2.84 -5.67 18.42
CA ASN A 22 -1.70 -5.23 17.61
C ASN A 22 -1.83 -3.81 17.05
N ASP A 23 -2.88 -3.06 17.41
CA ASP A 23 -3.01 -1.65 17.01
C ASP A 23 -2.50 -0.74 18.15
N PRO A 24 -1.44 0.05 17.93
CA PRO A 24 -0.87 0.92 18.97
C PRO A 24 -1.80 2.04 19.44
N LYS A 25 -2.94 2.26 18.75
CA LYS A 25 -3.96 3.24 19.16
C LYS A 25 -5.00 2.65 20.10
N VAL A 26 -5.06 1.33 20.27
CA VAL A 26 -5.96 0.68 21.23
C VAL A 26 -5.30 0.72 22.60
N LEU A 27 -6.01 1.28 23.57
CA LEU A 27 -5.57 1.32 24.97
C LEU A 27 -6.04 0.06 25.70
N GLU A 28 -7.33 -0.25 25.59
CA GLU A 28 -7.98 -1.39 26.23
C GLU A 28 -9.21 -1.82 25.43
N TYR A 29 -9.62 -3.07 25.56
CA TYR A 29 -10.89 -3.57 25.06
C TYR A 29 -11.44 -4.69 25.96
N TYR A 30 -12.75 -4.82 25.98
CA TYR A 30 -13.47 -5.73 26.87
C TYR A 30 -14.42 -6.58 26.04
N ASP A 31 -14.31 -7.89 26.12
CA ASP A 31 -15.26 -8.83 25.54
C ASP A 31 -16.57 -8.87 26.32
N GLN A 32 -17.69 -9.01 25.60
CA GLN A 32 -19.03 -9.19 26.16
C GLN A 32 -19.38 -8.16 27.27
N PRO A 33 -19.24 -6.84 26.99
CA PRO A 33 -19.56 -5.77 27.94
C PRO A 33 -21.02 -5.85 28.44
N PRO A 34 -21.39 -5.15 29.53
CA PRO A 34 -22.76 -5.16 30.04
C PRO A 34 -23.82 -4.90 28.95
N PRO A 35 -24.95 -5.64 28.94
CA PRO A 35 -25.96 -5.49 27.91
C PRO A 35 -26.50 -4.06 27.81
N ILE A 36 -26.67 -3.60 26.57
CA ILE A 36 -27.25 -2.31 26.23
C ILE A 36 -28.69 -2.49 25.73
N GLU A 37 -29.51 -1.45 25.92
CA GLU A 37 -30.88 -1.48 25.45
C GLU A 37 -31.00 -0.92 24.03
N LEU A 38 -31.40 -1.77 23.09
CA LEU A 38 -31.72 -1.36 21.73
C LEU A 38 -33.23 -1.10 21.58
N LEU A 39 -33.56 0.09 21.08
CA LEU A 39 -34.92 0.52 20.79
C LEU A 39 -35.09 0.79 19.29
N TYR A 40 -35.86 -0.04 18.61
CA TYR A 40 -36.09 0.08 17.16
C TYR A 40 -37.47 -0.43 16.74
N GLN A 41 -37.89 -0.11 15.51
CA GLN A 41 -39.10 -0.69 14.93
C GLN A 41 -38.75 -2.01 14.24
N ALA A 42 -39.47 -3.08 14.54
CA ALA A 42 -39.39 -4.31 13.78
C ALA A 42 -39.93 -4.10 12.35
N ARG A 43 -39.63 -5.02 11.43
CA ARG A 43 -40.19 -5.01 10.06
C ARG A 43 -41.72 -4.94 10.02
N SER A 44 -42.39 -5.47 11.04
CA SER A 44 -43.85 -5.42 11.18
C SER A 44 -44.40 -4.07 11.65
N GLY A 45 -43.54 -3.08 11.91
CA GLY A 45 -43.90 -1.77 12.47
C GLY A 45 -44.05 -1.74 14.00
N ARG A 46 -43.95 -2.91 14.68
CA ARG A 46 -44.00 -2.98 16.14
C ARG A 46 -42.72 -2.40 16.76
N ARG A 47 -42.85 -1.67 17.86
CA ARG A 47 -41.69 -1.25 18.66
C ARG A 47 -41.08 -2.46 19.34
N ASN A 48 -39.77 -2.63 19.20
CA ASN A 48 -38.98 -3.67 19.82
C ASN A 48 -38.03 -3.03 20.85
N ARG A 49 -37.94 -3.66 22.02
CA ARG A 49 -36.98 -3.35 23.08
C ARG A 49 -36.23 -4.63 23.36
N HIS A 50 -34.93 -4.61 23.14
CA HIS A 50 -34.09 -5.79 23.24
C HIS A 50 -32.84 -5.46 24.05
N GLN A 51 -32.59 -6.24 25.11
CA GLN A 51 -31.32 -6.23 25.82
C GLN A 51 -30.31 -7.00 24.96
N TYR A 52 -29.21 -6.35 24.64
CA TYR A 52 -28.26 -6.81 23.66
C TYR A 52 -26.84 -6.61 24.15
N THR A 53 -26.03 -7.66 24.07
CA THR A 53 -24.62 -7.63 24.41
C THR A 53 -23.84 -7.50 23.11
N PRO A 54 -23.11 -6.39 22.89
CA PRO A 54 -22.16 -6.29 21.78
C PRO A 54 -20.95 -7.21 22.03
N ASP A 55 -20.21 -7.55 20.99
CA ASP A 55 -19.03 -8.42 21.13
C ASP A 55 -17.90 -7.75 21.93
N PHE A 56 -17.66 -6.45 21.69
CA PHE A 56 -16.60 -5.71 22.38
C PHE A 56 -17.01 -4.29 22.81
N PHE A 57 -16.35 -3.80 23.86
CA PHE A 57 -16.21 -2.37 24.13
C PHE A 57 -14.73 -2.00 24.03
N VAL A 58 -14.39 -1.05 23.15
CA VAL A 58 -13.00 -0.71 22.82
C VAL A 58 -12.72 0.75 23.21
N ILE A 59 -11.55 0.97 23.81
CA ILE A 59 -11.02 2.27 24.18
C ILE A 59 -9.78 2.54 23.32
N TRP A 60 -9.89 3.58 22.50
CA TRP A 60 -8.82 4.10 21.66
C TRP A 60 -8.19 5.33 22.31
N THR A 61 -7.05 5.74 21.77
CA THR A 61 -6.38 7.01 22.12
C THR A 61 -7.26 8.25 21.95
N ASP A 62 -8.24 8.23 21.03
CA ASP A 62 -9.06 9.38 20.66
C ASP A 62 -10.58 9.15 20.77
N SER A 63 -11.02 7.94 21.09
CA SER A 63 -12.44 7.57 21.06
C SER A 63 -12.70 6.29 21.88
N ALA A 64 -13.96 6.03 22.22
CA ALA A 64 -14.38 4.77 22.83
C ALA A 64 -15.78 4.39 22.35
N GLY A 65 -16.09 3.10 22.36
CA GLY A 65 -17.40 2.63 21.90
C GLY A 65 -17.55 1.13 21.82
N TRP A 66 -18.72 0.72 21.37
CA TRP A 66 -19.09 -0.68 21.19
C TRP A 66 -18.80 -1.13 19.77
N GLU A 67 -18.31 -2.37 19.65
CA GLU A 67 -18.06 -3.03 18.38
C GLU A 67 -18.80 -4.35 18.32
N GLU A 68 -19.42 -4.62 17.17
CA GLU A 68 -20.11 -5.86 16.87
C GLU A 68 -19.51 -6.52 15.63
N CYS A 69 -19.19 -7.79 15.73
CA CYS A 69 -18.74 -8.62 14.63
C CYS A 69 -19.90 -9.41 14.03
N LYS A 70 -20.08 -9.30 12.71
CA LYS A 70 -21.03 -10.12 11.94
C LYS A 70 -20.42 -10.55 10.62
N THR A 71 -20.82 -11.69 10.07
CA THR A 71 -20.38 -12.04 8.72
C THR A 71 -21.16 -11.23 7.68
N GLU A 72 -20.53 -10.90 6.56
CA GLU A 72 -21.18 -10.17 5.45
C GLU A 72 -22.46 -10.87 4.99
N PRO A 73 -22.50 -12.21 4.80
CA PRO A 73 -23.73 -12.91 4.43
C PRO A 73 -24.83 -12.82 5.48
N GLU A 74 -24.49 -12.79 6.77
CA GLU A 74 -25.45 -12.57 7.85
C GLU A 74 -26.00 -11.16 7.84
N LEU A 75 -25.15 -10.15 7.68
CA LEU A 75 -25.58 -8.75 7.61
C LEU A 75 -26.56 -8.52 6.45
N ILE A 76 -26.28 -9.11 5.28
CA ILE A 76 -27.20 -9.07 4.15
C ILE A 76 -28.56 -9.68 4.51
N LYS A 77 -28.60 -10.84 5.15
CA LYS A 77 -29.87 -11.46 5.62
C LYS A 77 -30.57 -10.60 6.68
N LEU A 78 -29.81 -9.97 7.56
CA LEU A 78 -30.31 -9.12 8.64
C LEU A 78 -30.95 -7.84 8.12
N THR A 79 -30.51 -7.29 6.98
CA THR A 79 -31.23 -6.17 6.34
C THR A 79 -32.66 -6.54 5.94
N GLN A 80 -32.92 -7.80 5.59
CA GLN A 80 -34.24 -8.27 5.16
C GLN A 80 -35.18 -8.57 6.33
N THR A 81 -34.62 -9.01 7.45
CA THR A 81 -35.39 -9.43 8.64
C THR A 81 -35.52 -8.32 9.68
N SER A 82 -34.49 -7.49 9.83
CA SER A 82 -34.38 -6.39 10.79
C SER A 82 -33.83 -5.10 10.15
N PRO A 83 -34.51 -4.53 9.13
CA PRO A 83 -34.03 -3.38 8.33
C PRO A 83 -33.79 -2.09 9.13
N HIS A 84 -34.42 -1.93 10.29
CA HIS A 84 -34.22 -0.77 11.17
C HIS A 84 -33.14 -1.00 12.22
N ARG A 85 -32.55 -2.20 12.27
CA ARG A 85 -31.43 -2.54 13.14
C ARG A 85 -30.12 -2.61 12.37
N TYR A 86 -30.12 -3.15 11.14
CA TYR A 86 -28.92 -3.28 10.33
C TYR A 86 -29.14 -2.63 8.97
N GLN A 87 -28.23 -1.73 8.61
CA GLN A 87 -28.29 -0.98 7.36
C GLN A 87 -26.90 -0.90 6.74
N LYS A 88 -26.82 -0.92 5.41
CA LYS A 88 -25.60 -0.61 4.67
C LYS A 88 -25.79 0.75 4.02
N ASN A 89 -24.88 1.69 4.27
CA ASN A 89 -24.94 3.01 3.64
C ASN A 89 -24.41 2.94 2.20
N ASN A 90 -24.50 4.07 1.48
CA ASN A 90 -24.02 4.17 0.09
C ASN A 90 -22.48 4.03 -0.02
N ASP A 91 -21.76 4.32 1.06
CA ASP A 91 -20.30 4.18 1.15
C ASP A 91 -19.87 2.74 1.45
N GLY A 92 -20.82 1.80 1.51
CA GLY A 92 -20.56 0.38 1.77
C GLY A 92 -20.30 0.03 3.24
N LYS A 93 -20.47 0.95 4.18
CA LYS A 93 -20.30 0.71 5.61
C LYS A 93 -21.58 0.21 6.27
N TRP A 94 -21.41 -0.68 7.24
CA TRP A 94 -22.50 -1.23 8.03
C TRP A 94 -22.82 -0.34 9.23
N HIS A 95 -24.11 -0.22 9.50
CA HIS A 95 -24.66 0.65 10.53
C HIS A 95 -25.65 -0.09 11.41
N CYS A 96 -25.64 0.25 12.70
CA CYS A 96 -26.66 -0.15 13.66
C CYS A 96 -27.35 1.10 14.23
N PRO A 97 -28.36 1.67 13.56
CA PRO A 97 -29.00 2.90 14.02
C PRO A 97 -29.45 2.89 15.49
N PRO A 98 -30.04 1.80 16.05
CA PRO A 98 -30.37 1.79 17.47
C PRO A 98 -29.14 1.72 18.38
N GLY A 99 -28.07 1.02 17.97
CA GLY A 99 -26.81 0.95 18.72
C GLY A 99 -26.07 2.29 18.71
N GLU A 100 -26.00 2.95 17.56
CA GLU A 100 -25.44 4.29 17.39
C GLU A 100 -26.19 5.31 18.25
N LYS A 101 -27.53 5.27 18.22
CA LYS A 101 -28.37 6.10 19.08
C LYS A 101 -28.14 5.80 20.57
N TYR A 102 -27.84 4.57 20.93
CA TYR A 102 -27.47 4.23 22.31
C TYR A 102 -26.13 4.87 22.69
N ALA A 103 -25.10 4.66 21.88
CA ALA A 103 -23.74 5.11 22.16
C ALA A 103 -23.60 6.63 22.16
N GLN A 104 -24.31 7.33 21.26
CA GLN A 104 -24.26 8.79 21.14
C GLN A 104 -24.67 9.52 22.42
N GLN A 105 -25.51 8.91 23.27
CA GLN A 105 -25.93 9.47 24.56
C GLN A 105 -24.74 9.74 25.49
N PHE A 106 -23.67 8.96 25.32
CA PHE A 106 -22.45 9.00 26.11
C PHE A 106 -21.28 9.65 25.37
N GLY A 107 -21.51 10.13 24.13
CA GLY A 107 -20.42 10.61 23.26
C GLY A 107 -19.54 9.48 22.70
N PHE A 108 -20.02 8.23 22.72
CA PHE A 108 -19.31 7.06 22.21
C PHE A 108 -19.81 6.64 20.83
N TYR A 109 -19.04 5.80 20.16
CA TYR A 109 -19.44 5.20 18.89
C TYR A 109 -20.10 3.82 19.07
N PHE A 110 -20.81 3.39 18.04
CA PHE A 110 -21.21 2.00 17.84
C PHE A 110 -20.81 1.59 16.42
N ARG A 111 -20.03 0.52 16.25
CA ARG A 111 -19.55 0.06 14.95
C ARG A 111 -19.88 -1.41 14.71
N ILE A 112 -20.11 -1.74 13.44
CA ILE A 112 -20.22 -3.12 12.98
C ILE A 112 -18.97 -3.41 12.15
N HIS A 113 -18.32 -4.52 12.46
CA HIS A 113 -17.23 -5.09 11.68
C HIS A 113 -17.72 -6.32 10.93
N SER A 114 -17.53 -6.28 9.61
CA SER A 114 -17.81 -7.42 8.72
C SER A 114 -16.58 -8.29 8.53
N ASP A 115 -16.76 -9.59 8.31
CA ASP A 115 -15.67 -10.49 7.90
C ASP A 115 -15.05 -10.11 6.55
N ALA A 116 -15.76 -9.30 5.75
CA ALA A 116 -15.25 -8.70 4.52
C ALA A 116 -14.16 -7.63 4.74
N GLU A 117 -14.04 -7.07 5.95
CA GLU A 117 -13.03 -6.07 6.31
C GLU A 117 -11.71 -6.72 6.78
N ILE A 118 -11.72 -8.03 7.05
CA ILE A 118 -10.58 -8.75 7.60
C ILE A 118 -9.44 -8.81 6.59
N ASN A 119 -8.28 -8.30 6.99
CA ASN A 119 -7.05 -8.51 6.24
C ASN A 119 -6.46 -9.90 6.56
N TRP A 120 -6.74 -10.88 5.70
CA TRP A 120 -6.28 -12.26 5.90
C TRP A 120 -4.76 -12.45 5.86
N ASN A 121 -4.01 -11.57 5.18
CA ASN A 121 -2.55 -11.63 5.21
C ASN A 121 -2.04 -11.29 6.62
N PHE A 122 -2.58 -10.23 7.22
CA PHE A 122 -2.27 -9.85 8.60
C PHE A 122 -2.60 -10.98 9.57
N GLN A 123 -3.80 -11.56 9.46
CA GLN A 123 -4.20 -12.68 10.33
C GLN A 123 -3.23 -13.86 10.25
N GLN A 124 -2.86 -14.28 9.03
CA GLN A 124 -1.90 -15.37 8.82
C GLN A 124 -0.51 -15.03 9.37
N ASN A 125 -0.07 -13.78 9.22
CA ASN A 125 1.22 -13.34 9.76
C ASN A 125 1.23 -13.29 11.29
N ILE A 126 0.15 -12.86 11.94
CA ILE A 126 0.07 -12.87 13.40
C ILE A 126 0.09 -14.30 13.94
N ILE A 127 -0.66 -15.22 13.31
CA ILE A 127 -0.60 -16.65 13.66
C ILE A 127 0.81 -17.21 13.44
N TRP A 128 1.47 -16.83 12.35
CA TRP A 128 2.87 -17.22 12.09
C TRP A 128 3.83 -16.74 13.19
N LEU A 129 3.55 -15.57 13.78
CA LEU A 129 4.39 -14.96 14.81
C LEU A 129 3.98 -15.35 16.25
N GLU A 130 2.93 -16.17 16.43
CA GLU A 130 2.34 -16.46 17.75
C GLU A 130 3.36 -16.98 18.76
N ASP A 131 4.22 -17.92 18.34
CA ASP A 131 5.28 -18.49 19.17
C ASP A 131 6.35 -17.46 19.58
N TYR A 132 6.50 -16.38 18.80
CA TYR A 132 7.49 -15.34 19.05
C TYR A 132 6.96 -14.24 19.99
N PHE A 133 5.63 -14.03 20.07
CA PHE A 133 5.03 -13.05 21.00
C PHE A 133 5.12 -13.49 22.47
N CYS A 134 5.04 -14.80 22.73
CA CYS A 134 5.10 -15.38 24.08
C CYS A 134 6.53 -15.64 24.58
N SER A 135 7.54 -15.42 23.74
CA SER A 135 8.91 -15.80 24.06
C SER A 135 9.61 -14.74 24.91
N GLU A 136 9.45 -14.82 26.23
CA GLU A 136 10.36 -14.15 27.19
C GLU A 136 11.82 -14.67 27.09
N SER A 137 12.11 -15.59 26.15
CA SER A 137 13.27 -16.48 26.17
C SER A 137 14.05 -16.59 24.86
N LEU A 138 13.67 -15.93 23.76
CA LEU A 138 14.57 -15.79 22.61
C LEU A 138 15.52 -14.60 22.88
N THR A 139 16.46 -14.81 23.79
CA THR A 139 17.58 -13.89 23.99
C THR A 139 18.45 -13.94 22.74
N ILE A 140 18.18 -13.06 21.80
CA ILE A 140 19.03 -12.84 20.63
C ILE A 140 20.33 -12.22 21.15
N ASP A 141 21.45 -12.75 20.67
CA ASP A 141 22.74 -12.18 21.02
C ASP A 141 22.83 -10.72 20.54
N ALA A 142 23.36 -9.86 21.40
CA ALA A 142 23.43 -8.42 21.11
C ALA A 142 24.29 -8.12 19.88
N ALA A 143 25.32 -8.92 19.60
CA ALA A 143 26.14 -8.73 18.40
C ALA A 143 25.33 -9.09 17.14
N THR A 144 24.57 -10.19 17.17
CA THR A 144 23.67 -10.57 16.06
C THR A 144 22.59 -9.51 15.82
N THR A 145 21.99 -8.96 16.87
CA THR A 145 21.00 -7.86 16.71
C THR A 145 21.63 -6.63 16.08
N GLN A 146 22.83 -6.23 16.53
CA GLN A 146 23.55 -5.08 15.96
C GLN A 146 23.95 -5.31 14.50
N GLU A 147 24.37 -6.52 14.15
CA GLU A 147 24.69 -6.91 12.78
C GLU A 147 23.46 -6.79 11.87
N ILE A 148 22.32 -7.35 12.30
CA ILE A 148 21.05 -7.26 11.56
C ILE A 148 20.63 -5.80 11.36
N PHE A 149 20.69 -4.97 12.42
CA PHE A 149 20.34 -3.56 12.29
C PHE A 149 21.27 -2.81 11.35
N ALA A 150 22.58 -3.02 11.44
CA ALA A 150 23.54 -2.40 10.53
C ALA A 150 23.29 -2.80 9.06
N LEU A 151 22.91 -4.06 8.81
CA LEU A 151 22.54 -4.51 7.46
C LEU A 151 21.27 -3.83 6.95
N VAL A 152 20.21 -3.79 7.75
CA VAL A 152 18.94 -3.17 7.37
C VAL A 152 19.07 -1.65 7.22
N GLU A 153 19.94 -1.01 8.02
CA GLU A 153 20.26 0.42 7.92
C GLU A 153 20.99 0.75 6.62
N ASN A 154 22.00 -0.04 6.26
CA ASN A 154 22.80 0.18 5.05
C ASN A 154 22.04 -0.18 3.76
N TYR A 155 21.08 -1.10 3.84
CA TYR A 155 20.29 -1.56 2.71
C TYR A 155 18.78 -1.56 3.03
N PRO A 156 18.13 -0.38 3.09
CA PRO A 156 16.70 -0.32 3.34
C PRO A 156 15.90 -1.04 2.25
N GLY A 157 14.97 -1.90 2.66
CA GLY A 157 14.09 -2.63 1.75
C GLY A 157 14.63 -3.96 1.22
N LEU A 158 15.67 -4.51 1.87
CA LEU A 158 16.06 -5.92 1.71
C LEU A 158 14.86 -6.84 1.94
N THR A 159 14.82 -7.90 1.16
CA THR A 159 13.84 -8.97 1.37
C THR A 159 14.28 -9.88 2.52
N LEU A 160 13.30 -10.54 3.14
CA LEU A 160 13.56 -11.53 4.19
C LEU A 160 14.44 -12.67 3.67
N GLU A 161 14.24 -13.10 2.41
CA GLU A 161 15.11 -14.10 1.77
C GLU A 161 16.56 -13.59 1.63
N GLU A 162 16.77 -12.37 1.13
CA GLU A 162 18.12 -11.81 0.98
C GLU A 162 18.84 -11.69 2.32
N LEU A 163 18.13 -11.33 3.40
CA LEU A 163 18.71 -11.22 4.73
C LEU A 163 19.11 -12.59 5.28
N LEU A 164 18.26 -13.59 5.10
CA LEU A 164 18.52 -14.98 5.49
C LEU A 164 19.65 -15.63 4.66
N GLY A 165 19.83 -15.20 3.41
CA GLY A 165 20.84 -15.75 2.50
C GLY A 165 22.21 -15.08 2.57
N ARG A 166 22.35 -13.96 3.26
CA ARG A 166 23.59 -13.17 3.30
C ARG A 166 24.60 -13.65 4.33
N GLU A 167 24.14 -14.00 5.52
CA GLU A 167 25.00 -14.36 6.64
C GLU A 167 24.49 -15.63 7.32
N GLU A 168 25.36 -16.64 7.47
CA GLU A 168 25.01 -17.90 8.15
C GLU A 168 24.70 -17.70 9.65
N SER A 169 25.12 -16.57 10.23
CA SER A 169 24.88 -16.22 11.64
C SER A 169 23.43 -15.79 11.91
N ILE A 170 22.68 -15.37 10.87
CA ILE A 170 21.33 -14.82 11.04
C ILE A 170 20.32 -15.96 11.00
N SER A 171 19.80 -16.34 12.18
CA SER A 171 18.73 -17.34 12.26
C SER A 171 17.36 -16.72 11.90
N PRO A 172 16.46 -17.50 11.25
CA PRO A 172 15.07 -17.09 11.06
C PRO A 172 14.39 -16.70 12.37
N ASP A 173 14.64 -17.43 13.45
CA ASP A 173 14.05 -17.16 14.76
C ASP A 173 14.44 -15.79 15.30
N SER A 174 15.68 -15.34 15.05
CA SER A 174 16.13 -14.01 15.45
C SER A 174 15.34 -12.94 14.70
N LEU A 175 15.13 -13.10 13.38
CA LEU A 175 14.38 -12.15 12.58
C LEU A 175 12.91 -12.09 12.96
N TYR A 176 12.25 -13.24 13.11
CA TYR A 176 10.84 -13.28 13.51
C TYR A 176 10.64 -12.72 14.92
N SER A 177 11.59 -12.96 15.84
CA SER A 177 11.58 -12.33 17.17
C SER A 177 11.71 -10.80 17.10
N LEU A 178 12.61 -10.28 16.26
CA LEU A 178 12.77 -8.83 16.07
C LEU A 178 11.53 -8.20 15.42
N ILE A 179 10.88 -8.90 14.50
CA ILE A 179 9.61 -8.45 13.88
C ILE A 179 8.48 -8.48 14.90
N ALA A 180 8.33 -9.58 15.65
CA ALA A 180 7.27 -9.76 16.66
C ALA A 180 7.40 -8.74 17.80
N THR A 181 8.63 -8.41 18.22
CA THR A 181 8.89 -7.39 19.25
C THR A 181 8.86 -5.95 18.72
N GLY A 182 8.57 -5.75 17.43
CA GLY A 182 8.48 -4.43 16.80
C GLY A 182 9.80 -3.70 16.63
N GLN A 183 10.93 -4.37 16.83
CA GLN A 183 12.28 -3.84 16.64
C GLN A 183 12.66 -3.73 15.16
N LEU A 184 12.09 -4.60 14.32
CA LEU A 184 12.11 -4.49 12.87
C LEU A 184 10.68 -4.32 12.36
N TYR A 185 10.54 -3.51 11.31
CA TYR A 185 9.27 -3.24 10.67
C TYR A 185 9.11 -4.04 9.38
N VAL A 186 7.97 -4.72 9.28
CA VAL A 186 7.44 -5.35 8.06
C VAL A 186 5.98 -4.91 7.90
N ASP A 187 5.56 -4.65 6.66
CA ASP A 187 4.15 -4.38 6.36
C ASP A 187 3.34 -5.69 6.35
N LEU A 188 2.98 -6.16 7.56
CA LEU A 188 2.26 -7.42 7.77
C LEU A 188 0.85 -7.43 7.14
N ARG A 189 0.33 -6.28 6.69
CA ARG A 189 -0.98 -6.21 6.00
C ARG A 189 -0.85 -6.45 4.49
N ASN A 190 0.31 -6.14 3.90
CA ASN A 190 0.52 -6.25 2.44
C ASN A 190 1.46 -7.38 2.03
N ALA A 191 2.43 -7.75 2.87
CA ALA A 191 3.37 -8.85 2.60
C ALA A 191 3.04 -10.09 3.44
N ARG A 192 3.33 -11.29 2.93
CA ARG A 192 3.14 -12.56 3.64
C ARG A 192 4.48 -13.12 4.08
N LEU A 193 4.63 -13.41 5.38
CA LEU A 193 5.86 -13.99 5.93
C LEU A 193 6.21 -15.36 5.32
N SER A 194 5.19 -16.10 4.85
CA SER A 194 5.37 -17.35 4.10
C SER A 194 6.01 -17.19 2.72
N GLU A 195 6.13 -15.95 2.21
CA GLU A 195 6.69 -15.61 0.89
C GLU A 195 7.89 -14.66 1.08
N PRO A 196 9.02 -15.13 1.66
CA PRO A 196 10.11 -14.28 2.14
C PRO A 196 10.76 -13.40 1.07
N GLN A 197 10.65 -13.75 -0.21
CA GLN A 197 11.13 -12.98 -1.36
C GLN A 197 10.36 -11.68 -1.60
N GLN A 198 9.15 -11.57 -1.05
CA GLN A 198 8.28 -10.40 -1.20
C GLN A 198 8.24 -9.55 0.07
N VAL A 199 8.80 -10.06 1.17
CA VAL A 199 8.77 -9.41 2.48
C VAL A 199 9.93 -8.46 2.60
N LYS A 200 9.68 -7.16 2.45
CA LYS A 200 10.70 -6.13 2.69
C LYS A 200 10.79 -5.75 4.16
N ILE A 201 12.02 -5.67 4.67
CA ILE A 201 12.34 -5.36 6.06
C ILE A 201 12.89 -3.94 6.15
N PHE A 202 12.48 -3.23 7.21
CA PHE A 202 12.91 -1.86 7.51
C PHE A 202 13.18 -1.71 9.00
N LEU A 203 13.97 -0.70 9.39
CA LEU A 203 14.18 -0.39 10.81
C LEU A 203 12.91 0.10 11.50
N ASN A 204 12.05 0.80 10.78
CA ASN A 204 10.79 1.32 11.30
C ASN A 204 9.83 1.68 10.16
N GLN A 205 8.58 1.98 10.53
CA GLN A 205 7.52 2.34 9.60
C GLN A 205 7.84 3.58 8.76
N ASN A 206 8.55 4.58 9.31
CA ASN A 206 8.88 5.81 8.58
C ASN A 206 9.83 5.53 7.41
N VAL A 207 10.85 4.69 7.63
CA VAL A 207 11.77 4.27 6.57
C VAL A 207 11.02 3.48 5.49
N ALA A 208 10.13 2.58 5.89
CA ALA A 208 9.30 1.82 4.94
C ALA A 208 8.41 2.72 4.08
N GLN A 209 7.77 3.72 4.68
CA GLN A 209 6.95 4.70 3.97
C GLN A 209 7.77 5.54 2.99
N ALA A 210 8.93 6.04 3.41
CA ALA A 210 9.82 6.80 2.54
C ALA A 210 10.29 5.95 1.35
N TYR A 211 10.70 4.71 1.61
CA TYR A 211 11.10 3.75 0.58
C TYR A 211 9.97 3.45 -0.42
N LYS A 212 8.74 3.23 0.08
CA LYS A 212 7.57 3.00 -0.78
C LYS A 212 7.28 4.22 -1.65
N ARG A 213 7.41 5.44 -1.11
CA ARG A 213 7.17 6.70 -1.86
C ARG A 213 8.20 6.91 -2.97
N ILE A 214 9.48 6.69 -2.69
CA ILE A 214 10.56 6.75 -3.70
C ILE A 214 10.26 5.79 -4.85
N ASN A 215 9.95 4.54 -4.52
CA ASN A 215 9.68 3.52 -5.53
C ASN A 215 8.37 3.76 -6.30
N SER A 216 7.30 4.19 -5.63
CA SER A 216 6.03 4.52 -6.28
C SER A 216 6.17 5.73 -7.22
N ALA A 217 6.96 6.74 -6.82
CA ALA A 217 7.24 7.90 -7.66
C ALA A 217 8.00 7.52 -8.94
N ALA A 218 8.93 6.57 -8.86
CA ALA A 218 9.56 6.03 -10.05
C ALA A 218 8.62 5.23 -10.95
N THR A 219 7.73 4.41 -10.37
CA THR A 219 6.74 3.67 -11.15
C THR A 219 5.75 4.62 -11.83
N ALA A 220 5.28 5.65 -11.13
CA ALA A 220 4.44 6.71 -11.71
C ALA A 220 5.20 7.53 -12.76
N SER A 221 6.49 7.78 -12.54
CA SER A 221 7.39 8.41 -13.51
C SER A 221 7.81 7.47 -14.64
N LEU A 222 7.51 6.17 -14.58
CA LEU A 222 7.69 5.17 -15.64
C LEU A 222 6.43 5.09 -16.51
N SER A 223 5.25 5.10 -15.87
CA SER A 223 3.95 5.10 -16.57
C SER A 223 3.63 6.42 -17.26
N SER A 224 4.22 7.54 -16.82
CA SER A 224 4.13 8.87 -17.46
C SER A 224 5.31 9.19 -18.38
N ARG A 225 6.19 8.23 -18.69
CA ARG A 225 7.28 8.48 -19.65
C ARG A 225 6.70 8.59 -21.03
N ILE A 226 6.75 9.80 -21.56
CA ILE A 226 6.68 10.06 -22.99
C ILE A 226 7.77 9.21 -23.65
N HIS A 227 7.38 8.13 -24.31
CA HIS A 227 8.29 7.29 -25.08
C HIS A 227 8.67 8.06 -26.35
N THR A 228 9.79 8.77 -26.29
CA THR A 228 10.35 9.41 -27.49
C THR A 228 11.07 8.33 -28.29
N VAL A 229 10.40 7.79 -29.31
CA VAL A 229 11.03 6.91 -30.29
C VAL A 229 11.81 7.76 -31.29
N GLN A 230 13.14 7.66 -31.23
CA GLN A 230 14.01 8.32 -32.21
C GLN A 230 14.05 7.49 -33.50
N VAL A 231 13.51 8.04 -34.59
CA VAL A 231 13.58 7.43 -35.92
C VAL A 231 14.66 8.17 -36.72
N ALA A 232 15.83 7.54 -36.87
CA ALA A 232 16.94 8.05 -37.65
C ALA A 232 17.64 6.89 -38.37
N VAL A 233 18.26 7.18 -39.52
CA VAL A 233 19.01 6.16 -40.28
C VAL A 233 20.11 5.55 -39.40
N GLY A 234 20.16 4.22 -39.36
CA GLY A 234 21.06 3.43 -38.51
C GLY A 234 20.51 3.07 -37.12
N ILE A 235 19.28 3.48 -36.77
CA ILE A 235 18.61 3.05 -35.52
C ILE A 235 17.82 1.77 -35.76
N SER A 236 17.91 0.83 -34.82
CA SER A 236 17.10 -0.40 -34.81
C SER A 236 15.80 -0.22 -34.03
N LEU A 237 14.69 -0.56 -34.70
CA LEU A 237 13.34 -0.63 -34.16
C LEU A 237 12.93 -2.10 -34.01
N ILE A 238 12.08 -2.40 -33.03
CA ILE A 238 11.44 -3.70 -32.85
C ILE A 238 10.00 -3.57 -33.30
N TRP A 239 9.62 -4.35 -34.31
CA TRP A 239 8.26 -4.41 -34.84
C TRP A 239 7.85 -5.86 -35.01
N ASP A 240 6.75 -6.28 -34.36
CA ASP A 240 6.27 -7.67 -34.34
C ASP A 240 7.34 -8.68 -33.88
N SER A 241 8.06 -8.33 -32.80
CA SER A 241 9.19 -9.10 -32.24
C SER A 241 10.42 -9.25 -33.14
N GLU A 242 10.44 -8.59 -34.31
CA GLU A 242 11.54 -8.63 -35.27
C GLU A 242 12.33 -7.31 -35.23
N CYS A 243 13.64 -7.39 -35.44
CA CYS A 243 14.54 -6.23 -35.45
C CYS A 243 14.65 -5.64 -36.86
N TRP A 244 14.34 -4.35 -36.97
CA TRP A 244 14.32 -3.59 -38.22
C TRP A 244 15.25 -2.38 -38.11
N GLU A 245 16.26 -2.30 -38.96
CA GLU A 245 17.11 -1.13 -39.07
C GLU A 245 16.45 -0.07 -39.96
N VAL A 246 16.42 1.18 -39.50
CA VAL A 246 16.00 2.31 -40.33
C VAL A 246 17.10 2.59 -41.33
N VAL A 247 16.86 2.34 -42.61
CA VAL A 247 17.85 2.54 -43.68
C VAL A 247 17.62 3.80 -44.49
N ASN A 248 16.39 4.37 -44.43
CA ASN A 248 16.08 5.63 -45.08
C ASN A 248 14.96 6.37 -44.33
N THR A 249 15.07 7.70 -44.25
CA THR A 249 14.04 8.58 -43.69
C THR A 249 13.67 9.63 -44.74
N GLY A 250 12.61 9.37 -45.50
CA GLY A 250 12.06 10.28 -46.49
C GLY A 250 11.04 11.25 -45.88
N ALA A 251 10.66 12.27 -46.65
CA ALA A 251 9.67 13.26 -46.20
C ALA A 251 8.27 12.66 -45.94
N THR A 252 7.93 11.57 -46.64
CA THR A 252 6.61 10.92 -46.58
C THR A 252 6.65 9.48 -46.06
N SER A 253 7.80 8.83 -46.16
CA SER A 253 7.97 7.40 -45.87
C SER A 253 9.34 7.11 -45.26
N THR A 254 9.39 6.06 -44.44
CA THR A 254 10.60 5.57 -43.79
C THR A 254 10.84 4.12 -44.23
N GLY A 255 12.06 3.84 -44.71
CA GLY A 255 12.50 2.51 -45.13
C GLY A 255 13.12 1.74 -43.97
N LEU A 256 12.66 0.52 -43.77
CA LEU A 256 13.09 -0.43 -42.74
C LEU A 256 13.68 -1.68 -43.40
N LEU A 257 14.82 -2.14 -42.90
CA LEU A 257 15.51 -3.34 -43.37
C LEU A 257 15.67 -4.34 -42.23
N ARG A 258 15.24 -5.58 -42.44
CA ARG A 258 15.43 -6.68 -41.49
C ARG A 258 16.72 -7.44 -41.80
N SER A 259 17.27 -8.12 -40.80
CA SER A 259 18.53 -8.91 -40.90
C SER A 259 18.50 -10.00 -41.97
N ASP A 260 17.32 -10.48 -42.38
CA ASP A 260 17.14 -11.45 -43.48
C ASP A 260 17.09 -10.79 -44.88
N GLY A 261 17.39 -9.49 -44.97
CA GLY A 261 17.43 -8.73 -46.21
C GLY A 261 16.07 -8.26 -46.71
N LYS A 262 14.98 -8.48 -45.96
CA LYS A 262 13.66 -7.96 -46.33
C LYS A 262 13.58 -6.47 -46.06
N PHE A 263 13.16 -5.75 -47.09
CA PHE A 263 12.95 -4.30 -47.06
C PHE A 263 11.46 -3.97 -47.06
N VAL A 264 11.06 -3.07 -46.16
CA VAL A 264 9.69 -2.55 -46.09
C VAL A 264 9.76 -1.02 -46.00
N GLU A 265 8.97 -0.33 -46.81
CA GLU A 265 8.82 1.12 -46.74
C GLU A 265 7.43 1.45 -46.18
N LEU A 266 7.41 2.16 -45.04
CA LEU A 266 6.18 2.56 -44.37
C LEU A 266 5.93 4.06 -44.51
N PRO A 267 4.70 4.51 -44.80
CA PRO A 267 4.34 5.92 -44.67
C PRO A 267 4.60 6.40 -43.24
N ASN A 268 5.13 7.61 -43.08
CA ASN A 268 5.49 8.15 -41.76
C ASN A 268 4.28 8.18 -40.81
N ALA A 269 3.09 8.51 -41.32
CA ALA A 269 1.84 8.49 -40.54
C ALA A 269 1.47 7.08 -40.01
N VAL A 270 1.79 6.03 -40.76
CA VAL A 270 1.55 4.64 -40.33
C VAL A 270 2.57 4.24 -39.28
N LEU A 271 3.84 4.59 -39.49
CA LEU A 271 4.91 4.33 -38.52
C LEU A 271 4.64 5.06 -37.19
N GLU A 272 4.23 6.32 -37.24
CA GLU A 272 3.81 7.11 -36.07
C GLU A 272 2.61 6.46 -35.36
N SER A 273 1.60 6.00 -36.11
CA SER A 273 0.47 5.29 -35.50
C SER A 273 0.89 3.97 -34.84
N LEU A 274 1.87 3.25 -35.39
CA LEU A 274 2.36 1.99 -34.81
C LEU A 274 3.18 2.24 -33.55
N ILE A 275 3.97 3.31 -33.53
CA ILE A 275 4.68 3.79 -32.33
C ILE A 275 3.68 4.21 -31.25
N HIS A 276 2.65 4.99 -31.61
CA HIS A 276 1.63 5.45 -30.67
C HIS A 276 0.82 4.30 -30.05
N LYS A 277 0.59 3.22 -30.82
CA LYS A 277 -0.08 2.01 -30.33
C LYS A 277 0.86 1.04 -29.59
N GLY A 278 2.14 1.38 -29.43
CA GLY A 278 3.14 0.52 -28.78
C GLY A 278 3.53 -0.73 -29.59
N ALA A 279 3.11 -0.83 -30.85
CA ALA A 279 3.43 -1.96 -31.73
C ALA A 279 4.87 -1.90 -32.28
N VAL A 280 5.48 -0.71 -32.25
CA VAL A 280 6.88 -0.47 -32.62
C VAL A 280 7.60 0.18 -31.44
N THR A 281 8.72 -0.40 -31.02
CA THR A 281 9.56 0.11 -29.92
C THR A 281 11.02 0.27 -30.37
N THR A 282 11.83 1.08 -29.68
CA THR A 282 13.26 1.21 -29.98
C THR A 282 14.07 0.17 -29.23
N ALA A 283 15.06 -0.44 -29.87
CA ALA A 283 15.98 -1.38 -29.21
C ALA A 283 16.89 -0.69 -28.17
N SER A 284 17.03 0.64 -28.23
CA SER A 284 17.74 1.43 -27.23
C SER A 284 16.76 2.29 -26.45
N THR A 285 16.31 1.79 -25.31
CA THR A 285 15.93 2.67 -24.20
C THR A 285 17.15 3.52 -23.86
N VAL A 286 17.08 4.82 -24.12
CA VAL A 286 17.99 5.76 -23.46
C VAL A 286 17.65 5.66 -21.97
N GLU A 287 18.41 4.84 -21.23
CA GLU A 287 18.38 4.81 -19.77
C GLU A 287 18.83 6.18 -19.27
N MET A 288 17.85 7.05 -19.03
CA MET A 288 18.07 8.25 -18.23
C MET A 288 18.40 7.84 -16.78
N PRO A 289 19.19 8.64 -16.05
CA PRO A 289 19.79 8.24 -14.77
C PRO A 289 18.72 7.76 -13.81
N ASN A 290 19.00 6.61 -13.18
CA ASN A 290 18.14 5.93 -12.24
C ASN A 290 17.86 6.86 -11.04
N SER A 291 16.80 7.70 -11.13
CA SER A 291 16.45 8.69 -10.11
C SER A 291 16.21 8.05 -8.73
N ASN A 292 15.87 6.76 -8.73
CA ASN A 292 15.75 5.94 -7.53
C ASN A 292 17.08 5.72 -6.82
N ALA A 293 18.16 5.43 -7.54
CA ALA A 293 19.45 5.15 -6.91
C ALA A 293 19.94 6.34 -6.06
N LYS A 294 19.74 7.57 -6.55
CA LYS A 294 20.07 8.79 -5.80
C LYS A 294 19.13 9.02 -4.62
N ALA A 295 17.84 8.74 -4.77
CA ALA A 295 16.86 8.89 -3.70
C ALA A 295 17.06 7.85 -2.59
N GLU A 296 17.36 6.61 -2.95
CA GLU A 296 17.73 5.53 -2.03
C GLU A 296 19.04 5.83 -1.31
N GLU A 297 20.03 6.40 -2.00
CA GLU A 297 21.26 6.86 -1.38
C GLU A 297 21.03 8.00 -0.38
N ILE A 298 20.13 8.94 -0.68
CA ILE A 298 19.73 9.98 0.28
C ILE A 298 19.05 9.34 1.49
N LEU A 299 18.14 8.39 1.28
CA LEU A 299 17.46 7.68 2.36
C LEU A 299 18.44 6.93 3.25
N ARG A 300 19.45 6.26 2.67
CA ARG A 300 20.49 5.52 3.40
C ARG A 300 21.28 6.38 4.38
N HIS A 301 21.48 7.67 4.09
CA HIS A 301 22.26 8.58 4.94
C HIS A 301 21.37 9.59 5.70
N ALA A 302 20.05 9.49 5.60
CA ALA A 302 19.14 10.42 6.25
C ALA A 302 19.08 10.14 7.76
N LYS A 303 19.03 11.22 8.56
CA LYS A 303 18.77 11.05 10.00
C LYS A 303 17.31 10.63 10.22
N PRO A 304 17.00 9.90 11.29
CA PRO A 304 15.62 9.50 11.60
C PRO A 304 14.63 10.67 11.61
N GLU A 305 15.02 11.81 12.18
CA GLU A 305 14.20 13.04 12.23
C GLU A 305 13.90 13.60 10.82
N ASP A 306 14.87 13.52 9.91
CA ASP A 306 14.72 13.99 8.54
C ASP A 306 13.74 13.11 7.76
N VAL A 307 13.77 11.79 7.97
CA VAL A 307 12.82 10.84 7.35
C VAL A 307 11.40 11.11 7.82
N VAL A 308 11.21 11.32 9.13
CA VAL A 308 9.91 11.67 9.72
C VAL A 308 9.38 12.97 9.13
N GLU A 309 10.19 14.03 9.10
CA GLU A 309 9.78 15.34 8.59
C GLU A 309 9.52 15.30 7.08
N ALA A 310 10.33 14.57 6.30
CA ALA A 310 10.10 14.34 4.89
C ALA A 310 8.76 13.61 4.66
N ASN A 311 8.46 12.60 5.48
CA ASN A 311 7.19 11.89 5.38
C ASN A 311 5.99 12.79 5.69
N ARG A 312 6.08 13.59 6.76
CA ARG A 312 5.04 14.55 7.14
C ARG A 312 4.78 15.58 6.03
N ARG A 313 5.85 16.11 5.41
CA ARG A 313 5.74 17.06 4.29
C ARG A 313 5.10 16.42 3.07
N TYR A 314 5.49 15.20 2.72
CA TYR A 314 4.91 14.50 1.59
C TYR A 314 3.40 14.28 1.78
N GLU A 315 2.94 13.89 2.98
CA GLU A 315 1.50 13.73 3.25
C GLU A 315 0.72 15.04 3.09
N ALA A 316 1.29 16.16 3.54
CA ALA A 316 0.68 17.48 3.34
C ALA A 316 0.60 17.87 1.85
N LEU A 317 1.55 17.40 1.04
CA LEU A 317 1.63 17.71 -0.40
C LEU A 317 0.89 16.71 -1.29
N GLN A 318 0.69 15.47 -0.83
CA GLN A 318 0.09 14.39 -1.62
C GLN A 318 -1.25 14.77 -2.28
N PRO A 319 -2.18 15.47 -1.61
CA PRO A 319 -3.44 15.90 -2.25
C PRO A 319 -3.26 16.84 -3.45
N TYR A 320 -2.09 17.46 -3.60
CA TYR A 320 -1.78 18.44 -4.63
C TYR A 320 -0.90 17.88 -5.77
N LEU A 321 -0.53 16.60 -5.72
CA LEU A 321 0.37 15.96 -6.69
C LEU A 321 -0.35 15.17 -7.81
N GLY A 322 -1.68 15.14 -7.82
CA GLY A 322 -2.50 14.46 -8.84
C GLY A 322 -3.35 15.41 -9.70
N GLU A 323 -3.90 14.91 -10.82
CA GLU A 323 -4.71 15.70 -11.78
C GLU A 323 -6.01 16.29 -11.21
N ASN A 324 -6.45 15.84 -10.04
CA ASN A 324 -7.57 16.44 -9.31
C ASN A 324 -7.04 17.37 -8.23
N LEU A 325 -6.64 18.58 -8.62
CA LEU A 325 -6.39 19.65 -7.65
C LEU A 325 -7.67 19.89 -6.84
N PRO A 326 -7.63 19.84 -5.50
CA PRO A 326 -8.70 20.38 -4.70
C PRO A 326 -8.84 21.88 -5.02
N LEU A 327 -10.08 22.35 -5.23
CA LEU A 327 -10.46 23.73 -5.59
C LEU A 327 -10.09 24.80 -4.54
N HIS A 328 -9.20 24.51 -3.59
CA HIS A 328 -8.78 25.47 -2.57
C HIS A 328 -7.37 26.00 -2.84
N ASN A 329 -7.29 27.34 -2.91
CA ASN A 329 -6.08 28.12 -3.09
C ASN A 329 -4.90 27.61 -2.25
N PRO A 330 -3.73 27.36 -2.84
CA PRO A 330 -2.51 27.16 -2.07
C PRO A 330 -2.06 28.50 -1.44
N PRO A 331 -1.45 28.47 -0.25
CA PRO A 331 -0.70 29.63 0.23
C PRO A 331 0.51 29.85 -0.69
N VAL A 332 0.58 31.07 -1.22
CA VAL A 332 1.47 31.56 -2.27
C VAL A 332 2.95 31.53 -1.84
N GLN A 333 3.83 30.97 -2.69
CA GLN A 333 4.99 31.65 -3.32
C GLN A 333 5.94 30.61 -3.97
N PHE A 334 5.83 30.41 -5.28
CA PHE A 334 6.93 29.88 -6.09
C PHE A 334 7.22 30.84 -7.24
N VAL A 335 8.45 31.36 -7.24
CA VAL A 335 8.99 32.32 -8.20
C VAL A 335 9.34 31.58 -9.50
N ALA A 336 8.69 31.97 -10.59
CA ALA A 336 9.06 31.58 -11.95
C ALA A 336 10.31 32.33 -12.41
N GLY A 337 11.27 31.63 -13.04
CA GLY A 337 12.45 32.29 -13.61
C GLY A 337 13.28 31.42 -14.55
N ALA A 338 13.08 31.66 -15.85
CA ALA A 338 14.04 31.50 -16.97
C ALA A 338 14.42 30.04 -17.36
N LEU A 339 14.58 29.65 -18.64
CA LEU A 339 15.17 30.32 -19.80
C LEU A 339 14.59 29.77 -21.11
N ALA A 340 14.40 30.66 -22.08
CA ALA A 340 14.24 30.34 -23.49
C ALA A 340 15.59 30.41 -24.21
N THR A 341 15.93 29.47 -25.12
CA THR A 341 16.19 29.74 -26.57
C THR A 341 16.83 28.58 -27.37
N LYS A 342 16.39 28.53 -28.65
CA LYS A 342 17.01 28.03 -29.91
C LYS A 342 16.81 26.58 -30.40
N ARG A 343 16.38 26.52 -31.67
CA ARG A 343 15.90 25.38 -32.48
C ARG A 343 17.04 24.68 -33.25
N GLN A 344 17.04 23.34 -33.22
CA GLN A 344 17.42 22.44 -34.32
C GLN A 344 16.25 21.47 -34.51
N ARG A 345 15.80 21.24 -35.76
CA ARG A 345 14.63 20.37 -36.03
C ARG A 345 15.00 18.90 -35.83
N HIS A 346 14.68 18.41 -34.63
CA HIS A 346 14.48 17.01 -34.31
C HIS A 346 12.96 16.78 -34.28
N TYR A 347 12.47 15.73 -34.93
CA TYR A 347 11.08 15.33 -34.72
C TYR A 347 11.06 14.32 -33.58
N THR A 348 10.66 14.82 -32.41
CA THR A 348 10.24 14.00 -31.28
C THR A 348 8.76 13.79 -31.43
N VAL A 349 8.35 12.54 -31.68
CA VAL A 349 6.93 12.18 -31.61
C VAL A 349 6.59 12.08 -30.12
N MET A 350 5.88 13.09 -29.61
CA MET A 350 5.40 13.12 -28.23
C MET A 350 4.13 12.27 -28.16
N VAL A 351 4.15 11.21 -27.36
CA VAL A 351 2.97 10.42 -27.03
C VAL A 351 2.53 10.83 -25.62
N THR A 352 1.31 11.38 -25.50
CA THR A 352 0.62 11.62 -24.23
C THR A 352 -0.07 10.37 -23.73
#